data_AF-A0A6C0IDK3-F1
#
_entry.id   AF-A0A6C0IDK3-F1
#
_cell.length_a   1.000
_cell.length_b   1.000
_cell.length_c   1.000
_cell.angle_alpha   90.00
_cell.angle_beta   90.00
_cell.angle_gamma   90.00
#
_symmetry.space_group_name_H-M   'P 1'
#
loop_
_entity.id
_entity.type
_entity.pdbx_description
1 polymer ?
#
loop_
_entity_poly.entity_id
_entity_poly.type
_entity_poly.pdbx_seq_one_letter_code
_entity_poly.pdbx_strand_id
1 'polypeptide(L)'
;MSTKRSKTTNNKTKKIRTTSEYVVAIPTYNRSDILERKTLSTLQSGHVSANKIYIFLANEEEKKKYEAVIPKNLYHKMVVGKLGITNQRQFISRYFPEGKNIVSLDDDIEGLFRRKSEKILTKITNLDTFFKNAFQRLNQENLYLWGIYPVCNPFFMKPNTTTKLRFVIGALHGYINRHDKDLAFSGKSEQKEDYEQSIKYFLKDGGVLRFNDVSIKTKFHAPGGLGRTEERFKANEEAAKYLQKTYPDLVTIFHRKNGMAEVKLKNISGEDY
;
A
#
# COMPACT_ATOMS: atom_id res chain seq x y z
N MET A 1 37.26 35.60 -35.61
CA MET A 1 36.21 35.88 -34.62
C MET A 1 35.35 34.64 -34.46
N SER A 2 35.52 33.87 -33.37
CA SER A 2 34.80 32.62 -33.13
C SER A 2 33.85 32.82 -31.94
N THR A 3 32.55 32.76 -32.21
CA THR A 3 31.47 33.01 -31.25
C THR A 3 31.21 31.75 -30.43
N LYS A 4 31.79 31.66 -29.23
CA LYS A 4 31.44 30.64 -28.24
C LYS A 4 30.05 30.94 -27.67
N ARG A 5 29.03 30.17 -28.08
CA ARG A 5 27.74 30.10 -27.37
C ARG A 5 27.93 29.39 -26.03
N SER A 6 27.84 30.17 -24.96
CA SER A 6 27.70 29.71 -23.58
C SER A 6 26.44 28.85 -23.43
N LYS A 7 26.60 27.57 -23.10
CA LYS A 7 25.50 26.71 -22.64
C LYS A 7 25.29 26.98 -21.16
N THR A 8 24.25 27.75 -20.84
CA THR A 8 23.79 27.96 -19.47
C THR A 8 23.14 26.67 -18.97
N THR A 9 23.84 25.90 -18.15
CA THR A 9 23.30 24.74 -17.45
C THR A 9 22.44 25.22 -16.28
N ASN A 10 21.12 25.13 -16.44
CA ASN A 10 20.16 25.36 -15.37
C ASN A 10 20.27 24.23 -14.32
N ASN A 11 21.13 24.42 -13.33
CA ASN A 11 21.21 23.60 -12.13
C ASN A 11 19.98 23.89 -11.25
N LYS A 12 18.86 23.20 -11.50
CA LYS A 12 17.75 23.13 -10.54
C LYS A 12 18.25 22.36 -9.31
N THR A 13 18.49 23.09 -8.24
CA THR A 13 18.82 22.57 -6.91
C THR A 13 17.76 21.55 -6.49
N LYS A 14 18.11 20.26 -6.51
CA LYS A 14 17.28 19.17 -5.98
C LYS A 14 17.13 19.41 -4.47
N LYS A 15 15.97 19.88 -4.05
CA LYS A 15 15.60 19.97 -2.63
C LYS A 15 15.46 18.53 -2.11
N ILE A 16 16.50 18.03 -1.44
CA ILE A 16 16.45 16.74 -0.74
C ILE A 16 15.32 16.85 0.29
N ARG A 17 14.26 16.07 0.10
CA ARG A 17 13.20 15.94 1.10
C ARG A 17 13.85 15.33 2.33
N THR A 18 13.92 16.09 3.42
CA THR A 18 14.46 15.68 4.72
C THR A 18 13.86 14.33 5.14
N THR A 19 14.67 13.47 5.76
CA THR A 19 14.27 12.16 6.31
C THR A 19 12.95 12.27 7.05
N SER A 20 11.87 11.87 6.38
CA SER A 20 10.53 12.26 6.74
C SER A 20 9.93 11.24 7.69
N GLU A 21 9.72 11.68 8.93
CA GLU A 21 8.96 10.98 9.95
C GLU A 21 7.65 10.42 9.37
N TYR A 22 7.55 9.10 9.32
CA TYR A 22 6.37 8.38 8.83
C TYR A 22 5.39 8.09 9.97
N VAL A 23 4.13 7.85 9.60
CA VAL A 23 3.11 7.26 10.48
C VAL A 23 2.63 5.94 9.89
N VAL A 24 2.12 5.05 10.74
CA VAL A 24 1.42 3.84 10.33
C VAL A 24 -0.07 4.10 10.51
N ALA A 25 -0.85 3.90 9.45
CA ALA A 25 -2.30 3.98 9.46
C ALA A 25 -2.88 2.58 9.26
N ILE A 26 -3.67 2.12 10.23
CA ILE A 26 -4.26 0.78 10.25
C ILE A 26 -5.78 0.92 10.17
N PRO A 27 -6.41 0.77 8.99
CA PRO A 27 -7.86 0.63 8.91
C PRO A 27 -8.28 -0.73 9.46
N THR A 28 -9.34 -0.76 10.28
CA THR A 28 -9.79 -2.00 10.92
C THR A 28 -11.29 -1.99 11.21
N TYR A 29 -11.91 -3.17 11.16
CA TYR A 29 -13.33 -3.38 11.44
C TYR A 29 -13.60 -4.80 11.93
N ASN A 30 -14.24 -4.92 13.09
CA ASN A 30 -14.65 -6.17 13.73
C ASN A 30 -13.52 -7.20 13.94
N ARG A 31 -12.32 -6.72 14.32
CA ARG A 31 -11.05 -7.49 14.37
C ARG A 31 -10.10 -7.05 15.48
N SER A 32 -10.61 -6.54 16.61
CA SER A 32 -9.77 -6.02 17.70
C SER A 32 -8.73 -7.04 18.21
N ASP A 33 -9.13 -8.31 18.38
CA ASP A 33 -8.24 -9.39 18.84
C ASP A 33 -7.19 -9.78 17.79
N ILE A 34 -7.55 -9.72 16.50
CA ILE A 34 -6.66 -10.03 15.39
C ILE A 34 -5.62 -8.92 15.24
N LEU A 35 -6.06 -7.66 15.32
CA LEU A 35 -5.20 -6.48 15.26
C LEU A 35 -4.11 -6.53 16.32
N GLU A 36 -4.50 -6.78 17.57
CA GLU A 36 -3.56 -6.88 18.68
C GLU A 36 -2.53 -8.00 18.47
N ARG A 37 -3.02 -9.23 18.28
CA ARG A 37 -2.17 -10.43 18.23
C ARG A 37 -1.28 -10.50 17.00
N LYS A 38 -1.71 -9.91 15.88
CA LYS A 38 -0.98 -9.97 14.61
C LYS A 38 -0.25 -8.68 14.32
N THR A 39 -0.97 -7.65 13.91
CA THR A 39 -0.35 -6.46 13.30
C THR A 39 0.38 -5.62 14.34
N LEU A 40 -0.22 -5.36 15.51
CA LEU A 40 0.45 -4.60 16.57
C LEU A 40 1.66 -5.36 17.14
N SER A 41 1.53 -6.67 17.36
CA SER A 41 2.66 -7.54 17.73
C SER A 41 3.78 -7.55 16.66
N THR A 42 3.42 -7.57 15.37
CA THR A 42 4.38 -7.48 14.26
C THR A 42 5.11 -6.13 14.23
N LEU A 43 4.40 -5.03 14.47
CA LEU A 43 4.98 -3.69 14.54
C LEU A 43 5.90 -3.54 15.76
N GLN A 44 5.48 -4.02 16.92
CA GLN A 44 6.25 -3.98 18.16
C GLN A 44 7.54 -4.81 18.03
N SER A 45 7.44 -6.07 17.59
CA SER A 45 8.61 -6.92 17.31
C SER A 45 9.48 -6.39 16.17
N GLY A 46 8.88 -5.57 15.28
CA GLY A 46 9.54 -4.83 14.21
C GLY A 46 10.19 -3.52 14.63
N HIS A 47 10.23 -3.19 15.92
CA HIS A 47 10.76 -1.94 16.46
C HIS A 47 10.07 -0.66 15.96
N VAL A 48 8.82 -0.76 15.51
CA VAL A 48 8.02 0.41 15.19
C VAL A 48 7.45 0.99 16.48
N SER A 49 7.81 2.24 16.75
CA SER A 49 7.34 2.94 17.94
C SER A 49 5.82 3.12 17.91
N ALA A 50 5.17 2.85 19.05
CA ALA A 50 3.72 3.03 19.23
C ALA A 50 3.26 4.46 18.91
N ASN A 51 4.11 5.48 19.15
CA ASN A 51 3.82 6.88 18.84
C ASN A 51 3.62 7.18 17.34
N LYS A 52 3.94 6.23 16.45
CA LYS A 52 3.70 6.34 15.01
C LYS A 52 2.39 5.71 14.56
N ILE A 53 1.70 4.95 15.42
CA ILE A 53 0.62 4.04 15.03
C ILE A 53 -0.75 4.68 15.27
N TYR A 54 -1.50 4.84 14.19
CA TYR A 54 -2.88 5.33 14.18
C TYR A 54 -3.81 4.21 13.75
N ILE A 55 -4.82 3.92 14.56
CA ILE A 55 -5.84 2.90 14.31
C ILE A 55 -7.12 3.60 13.87
N PHE A 56 -7.62 3.29 12.67
CA PHE A 56 -8.80 3.91 12.08
C PHE A 56 -9.99 2.95 12.12
N LEU A 57 -11.01 3.33 12.87
CA LEU A 57 -12.18 2.52 13.21
C LEU A 57 -13.39 2.99 12.42
N ALA A 58 -14.37 2.10 12.19
CA ALA A 58 -15.52 2.43 11.35
C ALA A 58 -16.55 3.36 12.03
N ASN A 59 -16.66 3.31 13.36
CA ASN A 59 -17.63 4.06 14.17
C ASN A 59 -17.21 4.08 15.66
N GLU A 60 -17.98 4.79 16.50
CA GLU A 60 -17.73 4.92 17.95
C GLU A 60 -17.94 3.59 18.71
N GLU A 61 -18.81 2.70 18.24
CA GLU A 61 -19.00 1.38 18.88
C GLU A 61 -17.76 0.51 18.75
N GLU A 62 -17.17 0.48 17.55
CA GLU A 62 -15.88 -0.17 17.30
C GLU A 62 -14.80 0.43 18.18
N LYS A 63 -14.74 1.75 18.32
CA LYS A 63 -13.76 2.38 19.21
C LYS A 63 -13.85 1.86 20.64
N LYS A 64 -15.04 1.80 21.24
CA LYS A 64 -15.23 1.26 22.59
C LYS A 64 -14.76 -0.19 22.71
N LYS A 65 -15.09 -1.04 21.72
CA LYS A 65 -14.63 -2.44 21.70
C LYS A 65 -13.12 -2.55 21.63
N TYR A 66 -12.46 -1.73 20.81
CA TYR A 66 -11.02 -1.79 20.63
C TYR A 66 -10.28 -1.21 21.83
N GLU A 67 -10.79 -0.16 22.46
CA GLU A 67 -10.23 0.39 23.71
C GLU A 67 -10.31 -0.59 24.88
N ALA A 68 -11.31 -1.48 24.89
CA ALA A 68 -11.45 -2.52 25.91
C ALA A 68 -10.46 -3.69 25.74
N VAL A 69 -9.95 -3.91 24.52
CA VAL A 69 -9.09 -5.06 24.19
C VAL A 69 -7.62 -4.65 24.01
N ILE A 70 -7.36 -3.53 23.35
CA ILE A 70 -6.02 -3.18 22.91
C ILE A 70 -5.32 -2.28 23.94
N PRO A 71 -4.18 -2.72 24.51
CA PRO A 71 -3.41 -1.90 25.44
C PRO A 71 -2.97 -0.55 24.85
N LYS A 72 -3.16 0.54 25.61
CA LYS A 72 -2.86 1.92 25.18
C LYS A 72 -1.39 2.15 24.80
N ASN A 73 -0.46 1.33 25.29
CA ASN A 73 0.96 1.43 24.98
C ASN A 73 1.34 0.86 23.60
N LEU A 74 0.40 0.23 22.88
CA LEU A 74 0.66 -0.33 21.54
C LEU A 74 0.36 0.64 20.39
N TYR A 75 -0.24 1.80 20.67
CA TYR A 75 -0.61 2.77 19.64
C TYR A 75 -0.53 4.22 20.12
N HIS A 76 -0.58 5.15 19.16
CA HIS A 76 -0.63 6.58 19.44
C HIS A 76 -2.06 7.08 19.59
N LYS A 77 -2.91 6.76 18.61
CA LYS A 77 -4.29 7.25 18.58
C LYS A 77 -5.24 6.30 17.87
N MET A 78 -6.43 6.15 18.43
CA MET A 78 -7.60 5.58 17.76
C MET A 78 -8.47 6.71 17.21
N VAL A 79 -8.84 6.63 15.94
CA VAL A 79 -9.59 7.66 15.20
C VAL A 79 -10.83 7.01 14.59
N VAL A 80 -12.00 7.62 14.79
CA VAL A 80 -13.24 7.20 14.13
C VAL A 80 -13.28 7.80 12.74
N GLY A 81 -13.33 6.95 11.73
CA GLY A 81 -13.37 7.30 10.32
C GLY A 81 -14.69 6.92 9.67
N LYS A 82 -14.63 6.16 8.58
CA LYS A 82 -15.79 5.74 7.78
C LYS A 82 -15.77 4.23 7.52
N LEU A 83 -16.96 3.63 7.51
CA LEU A 83 -17.13 2.22 7.15
C LEU A 83 -16.80 1.98 5.66
N GLY A 84 -16.17 0.83 5.37
CA GLY A 84 -15.73 0.41 4.04
C GLY A 84 -14.28 0.80 3.75
N ILE A 85 -13.47 -0.14 3.23
CA ILE A 85 -12.01 0.06 3.09
C ILE A 85 -11.66 1.25 2.20
N THR A 86 -12.41 1.44 1.11
CA THR A 86 -12.20 2.56 0.18
C THR A 86 -12.52 3.90 0.83
N ASN A 87 -13.63 3.98 1.56
CA ASN A 87 -14.01 5.19 2.31
C ASN A 87 -13.01 5.48 3.43
N GLN A 88 -12.53 4.44 4.12
CA GLN A 88 -11.58 4.57 5.20
C GLN A 88 -10.21 5.05 4.70
N ARG A 89 -9.71 4.54 3.57
CA ARG A 89 -8.46 5.03 2.96
C ARG A 89 -8.59 6.47 2.46
N GLN A 90 -9.74 6.86 1.90
CA GLN A 90 -10.01 8.27 1.57
C GLN A 90 -10.01 9.16 2.81
N PHE A 91 -10.66 8.71 3.90
CA PHE A 91 -10.67 9.43 5.17
C PHE A 91 -9.26 9.60 5.73
N ILE A 92 -8.45 8.53 5.75
CA ILE A 92 -7.05 8.55 6.20
C ILE A 92 -6.23 9.58 5.43
N SER A 93 -6.37 9.62 4.09
CA SER A 93 -5.65 10.61 3.27
C SER A 93 -6.03 12.04 3.63
N ARG A 94 -7.31 12.32 3.93
CA ARG A 94 -7.78 13.65 4.36
C ARG A 94 -7.42 13.99 5.81
N TYR A 95 -7.31 12.99 6.68
CA TYR A 95 -6.96 13.17 8.09
C TYR A 95 -5.52 13.69 8.26
N PHE A 96 -4.57 13.16 7.48
CA PHE A 96 -3.18 13.60 7.53
C PHE A 96 -2.91 14.77 6.57
N PRO A 97 -1.96 15.67 6.90
CA PRO A 97 -1.60 16.76 6.01
C PRO A 97 -0.91 16.27 4.73
N GLU A 98 -0.91 17.12 3.71
CA GLU A 98 -0.14 16.89 2.48
C GLU A 98 1.38 16.79 2.78
N GLY A 99 2.07 15.94 2.03
CA GLY A 99 3.48 15.64 2.22
C GLY A 99 3.79 14.65 3.35
N LYS A 100 2.80 14.22 4.14
CA LYS A 100 3.01 13.23 5.21
C LYS A 100 3.34 11.85 4.62
N ASN A 101 4.40 11.23 5.14
CA ASN A 101 4.71 9.83 4.86
C ASN A 101 3.78 8.90 5.64
N ILE A 102 3.00 8.09 4.93
CA ILE A 102 2.03 7.18 5.53
C ILE A 102 2.34 5.76 5.07
N VAL A 103 2.55 4.87 6.03
CA VAL A 103 2.51 3.41 5.82
C VAL A 103 1.08 2.97 6.05
N SER A 104 0.41 2.46 5.02
CA SER A 104 -0.88 1.80 5.15
C SER A 104 -0.65 0.32 5.35
N LEU A 105 -1.23 -0.23 6.41
CA LEU A 105 -1.04 -1.62 6.83
C LEU A 105 -2.39 -2.20 7.25
N ASP A 106 -2.77 -3.35 6.69
CA ASP A 106 -4.00 -4.04 7.12
C ASP A 106 -3.87 -4.58 8.56
N ASP A 107 -5.01 -4.96 9.15
CA ASP A 107 -5.08 -5.35 10.57
C ASP A 107 -4.69 -6.80 10.88
N ASP A 108 -4.33 -7.62 9.89
CA ASP A 108 -4.02 -9.05 10.07
C ASP A 108 -2.62 -9.50 9.59
N ILE A 109 -1.64 -8.60 9.60
CA ILE A 109 -0.26 -8.84 9.17
C ILE A 109 0.53 -9.63 10.23
N GLU A 110 1.08 -10.77 9.84
CA GLU A 110 1.85 -11.68 10.71
C GLU A 110 3.38 -11.49 10.60
N GLY A 111 3.84 -10.70 9.63
CA GLY A 111 5.26 -10.43 9.43
C GLY A 111 5.59 -10.02 8.00
N LEU A 112 6.76 -9.37 7.85
CA LEU A 112 7.36 -9.07 6.56
C LEU A 112 8.56 -9.99 6.34
N PHE A 113 8.74 -10.41 5.10
CA PHE A 113 9.76 -11.37 4.70
C PHE A 113 10.48 -10.90 3.45
N ARG A 114 11.79 -11.11 3.42
CA ARG A 114 12.63 -10.86 2.26
C ARG A 114 13.09 -12.18 1.64
N ARG A 115 13.11 -12.24 0.31
CA ARG A 115 13.69 -13.35 -0.46
C ARG A 115 15.20 -13.40 -0.27
N LYS A 116 15.71 -14.53 0.22
CA LYS A 116 17.14 -14.85 0.27
C LYS A 116 17.56 -15.70 -0.94
N SER A 117 16.71 -16.64 -1.33
CA SER A 117 16.86 -17.48 -2.54
C SER A 117 15.48 -17.88 -3.05
N GLU A 118 15.39 -18.67 -4.13
CA GLU A 118 14.12 -19.16 -4.68
C GLU A 118 13.33 -20.06 -3.72
N LYS A 119 13.96 -20.55 -2.67
CA LYS A 119 13.34 -21.45 -1.67
C LYS A 119 13.26 -20.85 -0.28
N ILE A 120 13.95 -19.73 -0.03
CA ILE A 120 14.17 -19.23 1.33
C ILE A 120 13.68 -17.79 1.45
N LEU A 121 12.79 -17.59 2.42
CA LEU A 121 12.41 -16.29 2.96
C LEU A 121 13.08 -16.07 4.31
N THR A 122 13.45 -14.83 4.60
CA THR A 122 13.97 -14.41 5.91
C THR A 122 13.10 -13.29 6.45
N LYS A 123 12.69 -13.40 7.72
CA LYS A 123 11.87 -12.36 8.36
C LYS A 123 12.67 -11.05 8.45
N ILE A 124 12.03 -9.94 8.10
CA ILE A 124 12.57 -8.61 8.35
C ILE A 124 12.28 -8.27 9.81
N THR A 125 13.32 -8.16 10.64
CA THR A 125 13.20 -7.96 12.08
C THR A 125 13.11 -6.50 12.50
N ASN A 126 13.59 -5.56 11.68
CA ASN A 126 13.50 -4.13 11.94
C ASN A 126 12.68 -3.44 10.85
N LEU A 127 11.37 -3.32 11.11
CA LEU A 127 10.40 -2.71 10.22
C LEU A 127 10.53 -1.19 10.19
N ASP A 128 10.90 -0.53 11.31
CA ASP A 128 11.12 0.93 11.32
C ASP A 128 12.24 1.32 10.35
N THR A 129 13.35 0.57 10.34
CA THR A 129 14.43 0.77 9.37
C THR A 129 13.96 0.51 7.94
N PHE A 130 13.20 -0.55 7.72
CA PHE A 130 12.66 -0.85 6.38
C PHE A 130 11.76 0.28 5.87
N PHE A 131 10.83 0.78 6.68
CA PHE A 131 9.91 1.85 6.28
C PHE A 131 10.65 3.17 6.02
N LYS A 132 11.62 3.55 6.87
CA LYS A 132 12.48 4.72 6.63
C LYS A 132 13.22 4.61 5.31
N ASN A 133 13.85 3.46 5.05
CA ASN A 133 14.59 3.21 3.81
C ASN A 133 13.67 3.20 2.58
N ALA A 134 12.45 2.66 2.71
CA ALA A 134 11.46 2.66 1.63
C ALA A 134 11.09 4.09 1.22
N PHE A 135 10.84 4.98 2.18
CA PHE A 135 10.56 6.39 1.89
C PHE A 135 11.78 7.16 1.37
N GLN A 136 12.97 6.87 1.89
CA GLN A 136 14.21 7.46 1.37
C GLN A 136 14.38 7.08 -0.10
N ARG A 137 14.22 5.80 -0.45
CA ARG A 137 14.30 5.32 -1.83
C ARG A 137 13.20 5.93 -2.71
N LEU A 138 11.97 6.01 -2.19
CA LEU A 138 10.86 6.63 -2.90
C LEU A 138 11.16 8.08 -3.29
N ASN A 139 11.74 8.86 -2.37
CA ASN A 139 12.18 10.23 -2.63
C ASN A 139 13.33 10.31 -3.64
N GLN A 140 14.31 9.38 -3.61
CA GLN A 140 15.41 9.34 -4.57
C GLN A 140 14.93 9.10 -6.01
N GLU A 141 13.89 8.29 -6.17
CA GLU A 141 13.27 7.97 -7.46
C GLU A 141 12.27 9.06 -7.93
N ASN A 142 12.03 10.10 -7.11
CA ASN A 142 10.99 11.12 -7.33
C ASN A 142 9.57 10.55 -7.52
N LEU A 143 9.26 9.46 -6.83
CA LEU A 143 7.94 8.82 -6.84
C LEU A 143 7.16 9.10 -5.55
N TYR A 144 5.88 8.72 -5.50
CA TYR A 144 5.00 9.00 -4.35
C TYR A 144 4.28 7.77 -3.77
N LEU A 145 4.41 6.60 -4.39
CA LEU A 145 3.87 5.32 -3.90
C LEU A 145 4.97 4.24 -3.93
N TRP A 146 5.15 3.55 -2.80
CA TRP A 146 5.92 2.32 -2.72
C TRP A 146 5.07 1.14 -2.25
N GLY A 147 5.42 -0.05 -2.71
CA GLY A 147 4.78 -1.29 -2.33
C GLY A 147 5.73 -2.46 -2.25
N ILE A 148 5.17 -3.61 -1.88
CA ILE A 148 5.86 -4.90 -1.80
C ILE A 148 5.27 -5.89 -2.80
N TYR A 149 5.93 -7.02 -2.99
CA TYR A 149 5.40 -8.12 -3.80
C TYR A 149 4.17 -8.74 -3.12
N PRO A 150 3.07 -9.01 -3.86
CA PRO A 150 1.78 -9.40 -3.27
C PRO A 150 1.71 -10.86 -2.79
N VAL A 151 2.61 -11.73 -3.26
CA VAL A 151 2.55 -13.17 -2.99
C VAL A 151 3.78 -13.61 -2.21
N CYS A 152 3.59 -14.10 -0.99
CA CYS A 152 4.67 -14.55 -0.11
C CYS A 152 5.21 -15.92 -0.51
N ASN A 153 5.81 -16.00 -1.70
CA ASN A 153 6.43 -17.21 -2.23
C ASN A 153 7.77 -16.84 -2.90
N PRO A 154 8.92 -17.27 -2.32
CA PRO A 154 10.24 -16.86 -2.78
C PRO A 154 10.56 -17.30 -4.22
N PHE A 155 9.86 -18.30 -4.75
CA PHE A 155 10.02 -18.80 -6.11
C PHE A 155 9.58 -17.76 -7.16
N PHE A 156 8.49 -17.04 -6.89
CA PHE A 156 7.96 -16.02 -7.81
C PHE A 156 8.51 -14.61 -7.55
N MET A 157 9.09 -14.38 -6.38
CA MET A 157 9.73 -13.13 -6.00
C MET A 157 11.07 -12.93 -6.73
N LYS A 158 11.45 -11.67 -6.97
CA LYS A 158 12.68 -11.32 -7.71
C LYS A 158 13.58 -10.44 -6.84
N PRO A 159 14.92 -10.63 -6.85
CA PRO A 159 15.86 -9.87 -6.02
C PRO A 159 16.12 -8.47 -6.59
N ASN A 160 15.06 -7.74 -6.94
CA ASN A 160 15.15 -6.40 -7.53
C ASN A 160 14.05 -5.47 -7.00
N THR A 161 14.20 -4.19 -7.35
CA THR A 161 13.21 -3.15 -7.12
C THR A 161 12.89 -2.49 -8.45
N THR A 162 11.61 -2.20 -8.71
CA THR A 162 11.16 -1.60 -9.97
C THR A 162 10.47 -0.27 -9.73
N THR A 163 10.49 0.62 -10.73
CA THR A 163 9.86 1.96 -10.71
C THR A 163 8.83 2.16 -11.83
N LYS A 164 8.28 1.06 -12.37
CA LYS A 164 7.33 1.05 -13.50
C LYS A 164 5.92 0.71 -13.02
N LEU A 165 4.94 0.64 -13.94
CA LEU A 165 3.61 0.15 -13.60
C LEU A 165 3.70 -1.27 -13.01
N ARG A 166 3.35 -1.35 -11.73
CA ARG A 166 3.29 -2.59 -10.95
C ARG A 166 2.09 -2.52 -10.03
N PHE A 167 1.47 -3.67 -9.80
CA PHE A 167 0.46 -3.79 -8.77
C PHE A 167 1.11 -3.64 -7.39
N VAL A 168 0.65 -2.65 -6.63
CA VAL A 168 0.96 -2.42 -5.22
C VAL A 168 -0.26 -2.85 -4.42
N ILE A 169 -0.11 -3.91 -3.62
CA ILE A 169 -1.21 -4.49 -2.85
C ILE A 169 -1.63 -3.57 -1.70
N GLY A 170 -2.94 -3.48 -1.45
CA GLY A 170 -3.48 -2.65 -0.38
C GLY A 170 -2.99 -3.02 1.03
N ALA A 171 -2.66 -4.30 1.24
CA ALA A 171 -2.34 -4.87 2.55
C ALA A 171 -1.07 -4.31 3.22
N LEU A 172 -0.09 -3.91 2.42
CA LEU A 172 1.04 -3.10 2.89
C LEU A 172 1.60 -2.28 1.74
N HIS A 173 1.54 -0.97 1.91
CA HIS A 173 2.18 -0.01 1.03
C HIS A 173 2.51 1.25 1.81
N GLY A 174 3.28 2.15 1.22
CA GLY A 174 3.43 3.48 1.76
C GLY A 174 3.45 4.54 0.69
N TYR A 175 2.99 5.72 1.05
CA TYR A 175 2.82 6.82 0.12
C TYR A 175 3.11 8.15 0.78
N ILE A 176 3.51 9.11 -0.04
CA ILE A 176 3.63 10.51 0.35
C ILE A 176 2.27 11.14 0.08
N ASN A 177 1.56 11.52 1.15
CA ASN A 177 0.19 11.95 1.07
C ASN A 177 0.05 13.18 0.17
N ARG A 178 -0.94 13.16 -0.74
CA ARG A 178 -1.29 14.27 -1.63
C ARG A 178 -2.80 14.41 -1.63
N HIS A 179 -3.29 15.63 -1.46
CA HIS A 179 -4.73 15.93 -1.43
C HIS A 179 -5.32 16.14 -2.82
N ASP A 180 -4.69 15.53 -3.82
CA ASP A 180 -5.00 15.65 -5.24
C ASP A 180 -6.24 14.84 -5.62
N LYS A 181 -7.19 15.49 -6.30
CA LYS A 181 -8.44 14.88 -6.75
C LYS A 181 -8.23 13.73 -7.75
N ASP A 182 -7.16 13.77 -8.53
CA ASP A 182 -6.85 12.73 -9.52
C ASP A 182 -6.42 11.42 -8.86
N LEU A 183 -5.97 11.49 -7.60
CA LEU A 183 -5.56 10.34 -6.79
C LEU A 183 -6.68 9.83 -5.87
N ALA A 184 -7.84 10.49 -5.83
CA ALA A 184 -8.98 10.06 -5.03
C ALA A 184 -9.53 8.73 -5.56
N PHE A 185 -9.90 7.81 -4.68
CA PHE A 185 -10.47 6.52 -5.06
C PHE A 185 -11.87 6.69 -5.65
N SER A 186 -12.19 5.88 -6.66
CA SER A 186 -13.56 5.77 -7.16
C SER A 186 -14.36 4.81 -6.28
N GLY A 187 -15.61 5.14 -5.95
CA GLY A 187 -16.52 4.18 -5.30
C GLY A 187 -16.76 2.92 -6.16
N LYS A 188 -16.51 2.99 -7.47
CA LYS A 188 -16.66 1.88 -8.41
C LYS A 188 -15.50 0.89 -8.37
N SER A 189 -14.42 1.18 -7.63
CA SER A 189 -13.25 0.31 -7.53
C SER A 189 -13.13 -0.40 -6.18
N GLU A 190 -14.17 -0.46 -5.33
CA GLU A 190 -14.05 -0.87 -3.92
C GLU A 190 -13.42 -2.25 -3.63
N GLN A 191 -13.42 -3.18 -4.59
CA GLN A 191 -12.77 -4.49 -4.48
C GLN A 191 -11.40 -4.57 -5.19
N LYS A 192 -10.98 -3.49 -5.85
CA LYS A 192 -9.77 -3.35 -6.67
C LYS A 192 -9.18 -1.93 -6.57
N GLU A 193 -9.35 -1.30 -5.42
CA GLU A 193 -8.98 0.10 -5.18
C GLU A 193 -7.46 0.27 -5.16
N ASP A 194 -6.74 -0.79 -4.77
CA ASP A 194 -5.28 -0.88 -4.80
C ASP A 194 -4.72 -0.98 -6.23
N TYR A 195 -5.40 -1.66 -7.14
CA TYR A 195 -5.12 -1.58 -8.58
C TYR A 195 -5.36 -0.17 -9.12
N GLU A 196 -6.49 0.47 -8.76
CA GLU A 196 -6.76 1.84 -9.20
C GLU A 196 -5.69 2.81 -8.68
N GLN A 197 -5.28 2.68 -7.42
CA GLN A 197 -4.22 3.49 -6.83
C GLN A 197 -2.89 3.30 -7.56
N SER A 198 -2.51 2.04 -7.84
CA SER A 198 -1.29 1.71 -8.57
C SER A 198 -1.26 2.40 -9.94
N ILE A 199 -2.39 2.37 -10.67
CA ILE A 199 -2.52 3.00 -11.99
C ILE A 199 -2.48 4.53 -11.88
N LYS A 200 -3.22 5.12 -10.94
CA LYS A 200 -3.28 6.58 -10.76
C LYS A 200 -1.93 7.18 -10.42
N TYR A 201 -1.20 6.57 -9.48
CA TYR A 201 0.16 7.02 -9.15
C TYR A 201 1.12 6.81 -10.33
N PHE A 202 1.03 5.68 -11.04
CA PHE A 202 1.85 5.47 -12.24
C PHE A 202 1.59 6.53 -13.33
N LEU A 203 0.33 6.81 -13.66
CA LEU A 203 -0.02 7.80 -14.68
C LEU A 203 0.43 9.21 -14.29
N LYS A 204 0.34 9.56 -13.00
CA LYS A 204 0.68 10.89 -12.51
C LYS A 204 2.18 11.11 -12.31
N ASP A 205 2.89 10.08 -11.84
CA ASP A 205 4.29 10.20 -11.40
C ASP A 205 5.28 9.50 -12.35
N GLY A 206 4.79 8.81 -13.39
CA GLY A 206 5.58 8.02 -14.32
C GLY A 206 6.05 6.66 -13.78
N GLY A 207 5.65 6.30 -12.55
CA GLY A 207 6.17 5.12 -11.86
C GLY A 207 5.52 4.82 -10.51
N VAL A 208 5.69 3.60 -10.04
CA VAL A 208 5.49 3.21 -8.63
C VAL A 208 6.68 2.38 -8.19
N LEU A 209 7.17 2.60 -6.97
CA LEU A 209 8.31 1.84 -6.43
C LEU A 209 7.80 0.49 -5.90
N ARG A 210 8.34 -0.64 -6.34
CA ARG A 210 7.97 -1.95 -5.76
C ARG A 210 9.19 -2.79 -5.43
N PHE A 211 9.31 -3.17 -4.16
CA PHE A 211 10.28 -4.15 -3.66
C PHE A 211 9.80 -5.56 -4.03
N ASN A 212 10.33 -6.13 -5.10
CA ASN A 212 9.91 -7.46 -5.59
C ASN A 212 10.49 -8.61 -4.76
N ASP A 213 11.44 -8.29 -3.88
CA ASP A 213 12.11 -9.20 -2.96
C ASP A 213 11.48 -9.18 -1.56
N VAL A 214 10.50 -8.31 -1.29
CA VAL A 214 9.82 -8.21 0.01
C VAL A 214 8.35 -8.58 -0.16
N SER A 215 7.80 -9.33 0.79
CA SER A 215 6.37 -9.68 0.87
C SER A 215 5.91 -9.72 2.33
N ILE A 216 4.60 -9.78 2.54
CA ILE A 216 3.96 -10.00 3.86
C ILE A 216 3.42 -11.41 3.99
N LYS A 217 3.30 -11.89 5.22
CA LYS A 217 2.45 -13.03 5.57
C LYS A 217 1.12 -12.50 6.15
N THR A 218 0.02 -12.86 5.52
CA THR A 218 -1.36 -12.56 5.94
C THR A 218 -2.31 -13.65 5.42
N LYS A 219 -3.56 -13.68 5.92
CA LYS A 219 -4.62 -14.57 5.44
C LYS A 219 -5.67 -13.78 4.65
N PHE A 220 -5.49 -13.74 3.33
CA PHE A 220 -6.45 -13.10 2.44
C PHE A 220 -7.87 -13.68 2.57
N HIS A 221 -8.89 -12.82 2.43
CA HIS A 221 -10.32 -13.15 2.47
C HIS A 221 -10.85 -13.73 3.79
N ALA A 222 -10.21 -13.44 4.92
CA ALA A 222 -10.76 -13.78 6.24
C ALA A 222 -12.06 -12.97 6.56
N PRO A 223 -12.97 -13.50 7.41
CA PRO A 223 -14.11 -12.74 7.93
C PRO A 223 -13.70 -11.37 8.50
N GLY A 224 -14.53 -10.34 8.33
CA GLY A 224 -14.22 -8.94 8.67
C GLY A 224 -13.42 -8.16 7.61
N GLY A 225 -12.74 -8.85 6.68
CA GLY A 225 -12.01 -8.24 5.56
C GLY A 225 -12.79 -8.38 4.26
N LEU A 226 -12.13 -8.39 3.11
CA LEU A 226 -12.72 -8.68 1.80
C LEU A 226 -12.99 -10.21 1.62
N GLY A 227 -13.78 -10.80 2.50
CA GLY A 227 -14.31 -12.18 2.42
C GLY A 227 -15.17 -12.50 1.18
N ARG A 228 -15.67 -13.73 1.11
CA ARG A 228 -16.31 -14.34 -0.08
C ARG A 228 -17.83 -14.43 0.06
N THR A 229 -18.55 -13.33 -0.16
CA THR A 229 -20.02 -13.33 -0.31
C THR A 229 -20.38 -13.19 -1.79
N GLU A 230 -21.56 -13.67 -2.20
CA GLU A 230 -22.01 -13.54 -3.60
C GLU A 230 -22.04 -12.07 -4.06
N GLU A 231 -22.50 -11.18 -3.18
CA GLU A 231 -22.46 -9.73 -3.38
C GLU A 231 -21.05 -9.22 -3.66
N ARG A 232 -20.04 -9.75 -2.97
CA ARG A 232 -18.64 -9.37 -3.20
C ARG A 232 -18.05 -9.94 -4.47
N PHE A 233 -18.50 -11.12 -4.90
CA PHE A 233 -18.15 -11.64 -6.23
C PHE A 233 -18.65 -10.69 -7.33
N LYS A 234 -19.91 -10.24 -7.23
CA LYS A 234 -20.50 -9.26 -8.16
C LYS A 234 -19.76 -7.92 -8.10
N ALA A 235 -19.55 -7.37 -6.91
CA ALA A 235 -18.81 -6.11 -6.74
C ALA A 235 -17.37 -6.18 -7.28
N ASN A 236 -16.70 -7.34 -7.13
CA ASN A 236 -15.37 -7.56 -7.68
C ASN A 236 -15.36 -7.62 -9.21
N GLU A 237 -16.38 -8.23 -9.83
CA GLU A 237 -16.55 -8.24 -11.28
C GLU A 237 -16.85 -6.84 -11.82
N GLU A 238 -17.75 -6.09 -11.17
CA GLU A 238 -18.07 -4.71 -11.52
C GLU A 238 -16.83 -3.80 -11.42
N ALA A 239 -16.04 -3.94 -10.36
CA ALA A 239 -14.79 -3.22 -10.20
C ALA A 239 -13.76 -3.57 -11.30
N ALA A 240 -13.66 -4.85 -11.68
CA ALA A 240 -12.80 -5.28 -12.79
C ALA A 240 -13.23 -4.65 -14.12
N LYS A 241 -14.54 -4.68 -14.44
CA LYS A 241 -15.12 -4.07 -15.64
C LYS A 241 -14.93 -2.55 -15.66
N TYR A 242 -15.11 -1.90 -14.52
CA TYR A 242 -14.84 -0.47 -14.38
C TYR A 242 -13.37 -0.15 -14.67
N LEU A 243 -12.42 -0.89 -14.10
CA LEU A 243 -10.99 -0.67 -14.35
C LEU A 243 -10.62 -0.89 -15.81
N GLN A 244 -11.10 -1.95 -16.46
CA GLN A 244 -10.83 -2.19 -17.88
C GLN A 244 -11.44 -1.11 -18.77
N LYS A 245 -12.67 -0.65 -18.47
CA LYS A 245 -13.30 0.45 -19.22
C LYS A 245 -12.54 1.77 -19.06
N THR A 246 -12.03 2.04 -17.86
CA THR A 246 -11.38 3.32 -17.52
C THR A 246 -9.92 3.36 -17.99
N TYR A 247 -9.22 2.22 -17.94
CA TYR A 247 -7.81 2.09 -18.32
C TYR A 247 -7.60 0.93 -19.31
N PRO A 248 -8.22 0.97 -20.50
CA PRO A 248 -8.22 -0.16 -21.44
C PRO A 248 -6.81 -0.56 -21.90
N ASP A 249 -5.88 0.40 -21.98
CA ASP A 249 -4.50 0.14 -22.40
C ASP A 249 -3.62 -0.44 -21.30
N LEU A 250 -4.10 -0.42 -20.04
CA LEU A 250 -3.33 -0.82 -18.86
C LEU A 250 -3.91 -2.05 -18.15
N VAL A 251 -5.18 -2.38 -18.38
CA VAL A 251 -5.91 -3.39 -17.62
C VAL A 251 -6.52 -4.44 -18.56
N THR A 252 -6.29 -5.70 -18.25
CA THR A 252 -6.96 -6.84 -18.88
C THR A 252 -7.67 -7.67 -17.82
N ILE A 253 -8.92 -8.07 -18.08
CA ILE A 253 -9.66 -8.98 -17.19
C ILE A 253 -9.37 -10.43 -17.57
N PHE A 254 -9.22 -11.29 -16.56
CA PHE A 254 -9.24 -12.74 -16.72
C PHE A 254 -10.09 -13.38 -15.62
N HIS A 255 -10.53 -14.62 -15.84
CA HIS A 255 -11.32 -15.36 -14.85
C HIS A 255 -10.51 -16.51 -14.29
N ARG A 256 -10.52 -16.66 -12.97
CA ARG A 256 -9.96 -17.84 -12.31
C ARG A 256 -10.85 -19.05 -12.57
N LYS A 257 -10.33 -20.27 -12.30
CA LYS A 257 -11.10 -21.53 -12.41
C LYS A 257 -12.41 -21.54 -11.60
N ASN A 258 -12.48 -20.75 -10.52
CA ASN A 258 -13.67 -20.61 -9.68
C ASN A 258 -14.62 -19.48 -10.13
N GLY A 259 -14.45 -18.95 -11.35
CA GLY A 259 -15.27 -17.87 -11.90
C GLY A 259 -14.95 -16.46 -11.39
N MET A 260 -14.02 -16.30 -10.44
CA MET A 260 -13.69 -14.98 -9.90
C MET A 260 -12.97 -14.13 -10.95
N ALA A 261 -13.55 -12.96 -11.26
CA ALA A 261 -12.94 -11.96 -12.14
C ALA A 261 -11.69 -11.35 -11.49
N GLU A 262 -10.60 -11.31 -12.24
CA GLU A 262 -9.34 -10.71 -11.82
C GLU A 262 -8.80 -9.78 -12.88
N VAL A 263 -7.90 -8.89 -12.48
CA VAL A 263 -7.27 -7.95 -13.39
C VAL A 263 -5.78 -8.21 -13.46
N LYS A 264 -5.22 -8.04 -14.66
CA LYS A 264 -3.79 -8.02 -14.91
C LYS A 264 -3.42 -6.63 -15.40
N LEU A 265 -2.39 -6.05 -14.80
CA LEU A 265 -1.80 -4.81 -15.30
C LEU A 265 -0.84 -5.12 -16.45
N LYS A 266 -0.85 -4.28 -17.49
CA LYS A 266 0.08 -4.38 -18.61
C LYS A 266 1.52 -4.31 -18.13
N ASN A 267 2.36 -5.20 -18.64
CA ASN A 267 3.79 -5.12 -18.40
C ASN A 267 4.42 -4.12 -19.37
N ILE A 268 4.80 -2.94 -18.88
CA ILE A 268 5.32 -1.85 -19.74
C ILE A 268 6.85 -1.97 -19.92
N SER A 269 7.51 -3.00 -19.38
CA SER A 269 8.99 -3.05 -19.37
C SER A 269 9.67 -3.75 -20.54
N GLY A 270 9.00 -4.46 -21.47
CA GLY A 270 9.68 -5.23 -22.52
C GLY A 270 10.60 -6.37 -22.01
N GLU A 271 10.90 -6.39 -20.71
CA GLU A 271 11.42 -7.51 -19.97
C GLU A 271 10.24 -8.47 -19.71
N ASP A 272 10.26 -9.60 -20.42
CA ASP A 272 9.39 -10.73 -20.16
C ASP A 272 9.61 -11.22 -18.71
N TYR A 273 8.51 -11.54 -18.03
CA TYR A 273 8.52 -12.23 -16.73
C TYR A 273 7.80 -13.57 -16.85
#